data_AF-T0ZVQ4-F1
#
_entry.id   AF-T0ZVQ4-F1
#
_cell.length_a   1.000
_cell.length_b   1.000
_cell.length_c   1.000
_cell.angle_alpha   90.00
_cell.angle_beta   90.00
_cell.angle_gamma   90.00
#
_symmetry.space_group_name_H-M   'P 1'
#
loop_
_entity.id
_entity.type
_entity.pdbx_description
1 polymer ?
#
loop_
_entity_poly.entity_id
_entity_poly.type
_entity_poly.pdbx_seq_one_letter_code
_entity_poly.pdbx_strand_id
1 'polypeptide(L)'
;QLESRPPEPADLGTLTPAAVSEASRRGRDAAARLAVDKFLDLLGGFAGNAALHFLPTGGVYLAGGVIAHLAPEVQGSRLLSSYADKGRLSDVVRKCPLAIVLNPELELMGARRMAVQLVG
;
A
#
# COMPACT_ATOMS: atom_id res chain seq x y z
N GLN A 1 31.10 0.31 -16.96
CA GLN A 1 30.71 -0.67 -15.93
C GLN A 1 29.28 -1.07 -16.25
N LEU A 2 29.02 -2.38 -16.22
CA LEU A 2 27.83 -3.04 -16.74
C LEU A 2 26.54 -2.43 -16.17
N GLU A 3 25.77 -1.73 -17.00
CA GLU A 3 24.32 -1.69 -16.85
C GLU A 3 23.82 -3.08 -17.29
N SER A 4 23.94 -4.04 -16.39
CA SER A 4 23.39 -5.37 -16.60
C SER A 4 21.90 -5.20 -16.82
N ARG A 5 21.45 -5.41 -18.06
CA ARG A 5 20.03 -5.52 -18.44
C ARG A 5 19.31 -6.27 -17.32
N PRO A 6 18.26 -5.69 -16.70
CA PRO A 6 17.51 -6.42 -15.68
C PRO A 6 17.13 -7.79 -16.25
N PRO A 7 17.20 -8.87 -15.45
CA PRO A 7 16.85 -10.20 -15.92
C PRO A 7 15.53 -10.12 -16.66
N GLU A 8 15.48 -10.68 -17.87
CA GLU A 8 14.22 -10.72 -18.62
C GLU A 8 13.16 -11.30 -17.68
N PRO A 9 12.00 -10.63 -17.54
CA PRO A 9 10.99 -11.10 -16.63
C PRO A 9 10.64 -12.52 -17.05
N ALA A 10 10.83 -13.46 -16.11
CA ALA A 10 10.35 -14.82 -16.25
C ALA A 10 8.90 -14.75 -16.73
N ASP A 11 8.58 -15.52 -17.78
CA ASP A 11 7.29 -15.55 -18.48
C ASP A 11 6.14 -14.93 -17.65
N LEU A 12 5.85 -13.65 -17.95
CA LEU A 12 4.85 -12.86 -17.22
C LEU A 12 3.44 -13.49 -17.31
N GLY A 13 3.24 -14.45 -18.21
CA GLY A 13 2.00 -15.20 -18.37
C GLY A 13 1.63 -16.08 -17.17
N THR A 14 2.55 -16.31 -16.21
CA THR A 14 2.33 -17.28 -15.12
C THR A 14 2.45 -16.71 -13.69
N LEU A 15 2.84 -15.44 -13.52
CA LEU A 15 3.06 -14.85 -12.19
C LEU A 15 1.86 -14.00 -11.74
N THR A 16 1.11 -14.51 -10.75
CA THR A 16 0.00 -13.77 -10.14
C THR A 16 0.51 -12.87 -8.99
N PRO A 17 -0.16 -11.74 -8.69
CA PRO A 17 0.19 -10.91 -7.52
C PRO A 17 0.21 -11.70 -6.20
N ALA A 18 -0.70 -12.67 -6.06
CA ALA A 18 -0.75 -13.57 -4.91
C ALA A 18 0.50 -14.46 -4.81
N ALA A 19 0.98 -15.00 -5.94
CA ALA A 19 2.19 -15.81 -5.99
C ALA A 19 3.44 -14.99 -5.61
N VAL A 20 3.53 -13.74 -6.09
CA VAL A 20 4.63 -12.82 -5.72
C VAL A 20 4.61 -12.53 -4.22
N SER A 21 3.44 -12.18 -3.67
CA SER A 21 3.30 -11.89 -2.24
C SER A 21 3.65 -13.10 -1.37
N GLU A 22 3.26 -14.31 -1.80
CA GLU A 22 3.60 -15.55 -1.10
C GLU A 22 5.09 -15.91 -1.19
N ALA A 23 5.73 -15.67 -2.34
CA ALA A 23 7.16 -15.87 -2.52
C ALA A 23 7.97 -14.90 -1.64
N SER A 24 7.54 -13.63 -1.54
CA SER A 24 8.08 -12.63 -0.61
C SER A 24 8.02 -13.13 0.84
N ARG A 25 6.83 -13.48 1.34
CA ARG A 25 6.63 -13.92 2.73
C ARG A 25 7.46 -15.13 3.12
N ARG A 26 7.61 -16.09 2.20
CA ARG A 26 8.42 -17.29 2.46
C ARG A 26 9.93 -17.03 2.42
N GLY A 27 10.37 -15.83 2.02
CA GLY A 27 11.78 -15.45 1.95
C GLY A 27 12.59 -16.24 0.91
N ARG A 28 11.91 -16.87 -0.05
CA ARG A 28 12.52 -17.78 -1.04
C ARG A 28 12.94 -17.08 -2.33
N ASP A 29 12.56 -15.82 -2.50
CA ASP A 29 12.78 -15.06 -3.72
C ASP A 29 13.09 -13.58 -3.39
N ALA A 30 14.32 -13.16 -3.69
CA ALA A 30 14.77 -11.80 -3.46
C ALA A 30 14.09 -10.77 -4.37
N ALA A 31 13.72 -11.15 -5.59
CA ALA A 31 13.00 -10.27 -6.51
C ALA A 31 11.55 -10.07 -6.06
N ALA A 32 10.89 -11.13 -5.57
CA ALA A 32 9.55 -11.03 -5.01
C ALA A 32 9.51 -10.13 -3.78
N ARG A 33 10.50 -10.27 -2.88
CA ARG A 33 10.64 -9.39 -1.71
C ARG A 33 10.86 -7.93 -2.11
N LEU A 34 11.77 -7.69 -3.07
CA LEU A 34 12.01 -6.35 -3.60
C LEU A 34 10.74 -5.75 -4.22
N ALA A 35 9.93 -6.55 -4.92
CA ALA A 35 8.68 -6.10 -5.51
C ALA A 35 7.67 -5.65 -4.45
N VAL A 36 7.49 -6.42 -3.36
CA VAL A 36 6.61 -6.03 -2.25
C VAL A 36 7.15 -4.79 -1.53
N ASP A 37 8.45 -4.72 -1.25
CA ASP A 37 9.08 -3.56 -0.62
C ASP A 37 8.86 -2.29 -1.45
N LYS A 38 9.02 -2.38 -2.78
CA LYS A 38 8.77 -1.28 -3.71
C LYS A 38 7.30 -0.89 -3.77
N PHE A 39 6.39 -1.85 -3.75
CA PHE A 39 4.96 -1.57 -3.72
C PHE A 39 4.59 -0.77 -2.46
N LEU A 40 5.04 -1.19 -1.28
CA LEU A 40 4.77 -0.51 -0.01
C LEU A 40 5.43 0.88 0.06
N ASP A 41 6.64 1.03 -0.46
CA ASP A 41 7.36 2.30 -0.59
C ASP A 41 6.56 3.31 -1.45
N LEU A 42 6.16 2.89 -2.65
CA LEU A 42 5.38 3.70 -3.58
C LEU A 42 3.99 4.04 -3.03
N LEU A 43 3.32 3.08 -2.39
CA LEU A 43 2.01 3.29 -1.76
C LEU A 43 2.09 4.30 -0.62
N GLY A 44 3.13 4.22 0.22
CA GLY A 44 3.41 5.23 1.24
C GLY A 44 3.59 6.62 0.62
N GLY A 45 4.46 6.72 -0.39
CA GLY A 45 4.69 7.96 -1.12
C GLY A 45 3.41 8.57 -1.70
N PHE A 46 2.57 7.75 -2.31
CA PHE A 46 1.26 8.15 -2.85
C PHE A 46 0.31 8.62 -1.74
N ALA A 47 0.19 7.87 -0.65
CA ALA A 47 -0.66 8.25 0.48
C ALA A 47 -0.23 9.59 1.10
N GLY A 48 1.07 9.86 1.17
CA GLY A 48 1.57 11.15 1.66
C GLY A 48 1.26 12.31 0.71
N ASN A 49 1.28 12.07 -0.61
CA ASN A 49 0.84 13.06 -1.58
C ASN A 49 -0.67 13.34 -1.44
N ALA A 50 -1.48 12.29 -1.25
CA ALA A 50 -2.91 12.43 -1.02
C ALA A 50 -3.19 13.21 0.28
N ALA A 51 -2.44 12.96 1.36
CA ALA A 51 -2.55 13.70 2.61
C ALA A 51 -2.31 15.21 2.42
N LEU A 52 -1.32 15.59 1.61
CA LEU A 52 -1.06 17.00 1.30
C LEU A 52 -2.08 17.62 0.36
N HIS A 53 -2.61 16.83 -0.58
CA HIS A 53 -3.58 17.33 -1.55
C HIS A 53 -4.95 17.61 -0.92
N PHE A 54 -5.41 16.72 -0.03
CA PHE A 54 -6.74 16.82 0.56
C PHE A 54 -6.77 17.38 1.98
N LEU A 55 -5.61 17.43 2.67
CA LEU A 55 -5.49 17.82 4.08
C LEU A 55 -6.56 17.17 4.98
N PRO A 56 -6.70 15.82 4.95
CA PRO A 56 -7.82 15.17 5.61
C PRO A 56 -7.64 15.21 7.14
N THR A 57 -8.56 15.89 7.83
CA THR A 57 -8.55 16.00 9.30
C THR A 57 -8.78 14.67 10.02
N GLY A 58 -9.45 13.73 9.36
CA GLY A 58 -9.72 12.38 9.89
C GLY A 58 -8.64 11.33 9.60
N GLY A 59 -7.59 11.68 8.85
CA GLY A 59 -6.55 10.76 8.42
C GLY A 59 -6.75 10.14 7.03
N VAL A 60 -5.78 9.34 6.62
CA VAL A 60 -5.77 8.54 5.39
C VAL A 60 -5.97 7.07 5.75
N TYR A 61 -6.91 6.41 5.06
CA TYR A 61 -7.24 5.01 5.26
C TYR A 61 -6.92 4.22 3.99
N LEU A 62 -5.99 3.27 4.10
CA LEU A 62 -5.67 2.33 3.04
C LEU A 62 -6.64 1.15 3.12
N ALA A 63 -7.43 0.96 2.08
CA ALA A 63 -8.41 -0.11 1.97
C ALA A 63 -8.17 -0.94 0.70
N GLY A 64 -8.62 -2.19 0.72
CA GLY A 64 -8.54 -3.13 -0.40
C GLY A 64 -7.83 -4.44 -0.04
N GLY A 65 -8.17 -5.51 -0.75
CA GLY A 65 -7.69 -6.86 -0.43
C GLY A 65 -6.17 -7.01 -0.46
N VAL A 66 -5.48 -6.34 -1.39
CA VAL A 66 -4.02 -6.42 -1.51
C VAL A 66 -3.33 -5.84 -0.28
N ILE A 67 -3.69 -4.63 0.15
CA ILE A 67 -3.05 -3.99 1.30
C ILE A 67 -3.40 -4.68 2.62
N ALA A 68 -4.62 -5.22 2.76
CA ALA A 68 -5.00 -6.03 3.90
C ALA A 68 -4.17 -7.32 3.98
N HIS A 69 -3.93 -7.98 2.84
CA HIS A 69 -3.09 -9.18 2.75
C HIS A 69 -1.61 -8.90 3.05
N LEU A 70 -1.12 -7.72 2.66
CA LEU A 70 0.25 -7.27 2.91
C LEU A 70 0.43 -6.60 4.28
N ALA A 71 -0.63 -6.47 5.09
CA ALA A 71 -0.55 -5.80 6.40
C ALA A 71 0.54 -6.35 7.33
N PRO A 72 0.81 -7.68 7.38
CA PRO A 72 1.92 -8.22 8.18
C PRO A 72 3.30 -7.75 7.68
N GLU A 73 3.44 -7.44 6.39
CA GLU A 73 4.69 -7.00 5.76
C GLU A 73 4.93 -5.49 5.94
N VAL A 74 3.97 -4.75 6.47
CA VAL A 74 4.10 -3.30 6.73
C VAL A 74 5.14 -3.02 7.80
N GLN A 75 5.22 -3.87 8.83
CA GLN A 75 6.26 -3.79 9.85
C GLN A 75 7.62 -4.09 9.23
N GLY A 76 8.52 -3.11 9.24
CA GLY A 76 9.84 -3.20 8.61
C GLY A 76 9.88 -2.74 7.15
N SER A 77 8.74 -2.39 6.54
CA SER A 77 8.68 -1.76 5.21
C SER A 77 9.00 -0.27 5.26
N ARG A 78 9.14 0.34 4.07
CA ARG A 78 9.33 1.79 3.89
C ARG A 78 8.03 2.60 3.86
N LEU A 79 6.86 1.97 4.02
CA LEU A 79 5.56 2.63 3.82
C LEU A 79 5.41 3.91 4.66
N LEU A 80 5.66 3.84 5.96
CA LEU A 80 5.53 5.01 6.85
C LEU A 80 6.63 6.06 6.61
N SER A 81 7.86 5.63 6.32
CA SER A 81 8.94 6.56 6.00
C SER A 81 8.65 7.34 4.72
N SER A 82 8.15 6.68 3.68
CA SER A 82 7.87 7.28 2.38
C SER A 82 6.57 8.09 2.37
N TYR A 83 5.61 7.72 3.23
CA TYR A 83 4.46 8.55 3.57
C TYR A 83 4.90 9.91 4.11
N ALA A 84 5.80 9.91 5.09
CA ALA A 84 6.29 11.13 5.72
C ALA A 84 7.38 11.86 4.90
N ASP A 85 7.93 11.26 3.84
CA ASP A 85 9.00 11.86 3.03
C ASP A 85 8.42 12.89 2.03
N LYS A 86 8.23 14.12 2.53
CA LYS A 86 7.67 15.27 1.79
C LYS A 86 8.49 16.55 2.00
N GLY A 87 9.77 16.41 2.33
CA GLY A 87 10.69 17.51 2.58
C GLY A 87 10.16 18.49 3.63
N ARG A 88 10.03 19.77 3.28
CA ARG A 88 9.52 20.83 4.18
C ARG A 88 8.10 20.58 4.70
N LEU A 89 7.32 19.74 4.02
CA LEU A 89 5.93 19.43 4.40
C LEU A 89 5.80 18.14 5.22
N SER A 90 6.91 17.47 5.55
CA SER A 90 6.89 16.22 6.32
C SER A 90 6.14 16.36 7.65
N ASP A 91 6.26 17.50 8.35
CA ASP A 91 5.58 17.72 9.64
C ASP A 91 4.07 17.93 9.49
N VAL A 92 3.60 18.37 8.32
CA VAL A 92 2.16 18.44 8.01
C VAL A 92 1.62 17.02 7.86
N VAL A 93 2.31 16.19 7.07
CA VAL A 93 1.87 14.81 6.82
C VAL A 93 1.97 13.93 8.07
N ARG A 94 2.99 14.10 8.91
CA ARG A 94 3.12 13.34 10.18
C ARG A 94 1.96 13.57 11.16
N LYS A 95 1.25 14.69 11.05
CA LYS A 95 0.06 14.98 11.87
C LYS A 95 -1.20 14.32 11.32
N CYS A 96 -1.18 13.88 10.06
CA CYS A 96 -2.27 13.14 9.45
C CYS A 96 -2.09 11.65 9.77
N PRO A 97 -3.04 11.00 10.48
CA PRO A 97 -2.98 9.57 10.72
C PRO A 97 -3.00 8.77 9.42
N LEU A 98 -2.29 7.65 9.38
CA LEU A 98 -2.37 6.66 8.31
C LEU A 98 -2.75 5.31 8.92
N ALA A 99 -3.83 4.70 8.43
CA ALA A 99 -4.32 3.42 8.92
C ALA A 99 -4.62 2.46 7.77
N ILE A 100 -4.51 1.15 8.02
CA ILE A 100 -4.96 0.10 7.10
C ILE A 100 -6.28 -0.45 7.63
N VAL A 101 -7.29 -0.53 6.76
CA VAL A 101 -8.59 -1.10 7.13
C VAL A 101 -8.55 -2.61 6.92
N LEU A 102 -8.69 -3.35 8.03
CA LEU A 102 -8.67 -4.82 8.03
C LEU A 102 -10.06 -5.45 8.11
N ASN A 103 -11.12 -4.64 8.19
CA ASN A 103 -12.49 -5.15 8.26
C ASN A 103 -12.90 -5.74 6.89
N PRO A 104 -13.16 -7.05 6.77
CA PRO A 104 -13.53 -7.68 5.50
C PRO A 104 -14.90 -7.23 4.98
N GLU A 105 -15.76 -6.70 5.84
CA GLU A 105 -17.11 -6.23 5.48
C GLU A 105 -17.14 -4.75 5.11
N LEU A 106 -15.99 -4.06 5.04
CA LEU A 106 -15.92 -2.62 4.77
C LEU A 106 -16.77 -2.20 3.55
N GLU A 107 -16.67 -2.95 2.46
CA GLU A 107 -17.38 -2.67 1.20
C GLU A 107 -18.89 -2.80 1.39
N LEU A 108 -19.35 -3.87 2.06
CA LEU A 108 -20.77 -4.10 2.32
C LEU A 108 -21.34 -3.08 3.32
N MET A 109 -20.57 -2.72 4.35
CA MET A 109 -20.95 -1.68 5.31
C MET A 109 -21.14 -0.33 4.61
N GLY A 110 -20.24 0.03 3.70
CA GLY A 110 -20.34 1.23 2.88
C GLY A 110 -21.57 1.20 1.97
N ALA A 111 -21.78 0.10 1.26
CA ALA A 111 -22.95 -0.09 0.40
C ALA A 111 -24.27 0.04 1.18
N ARG A 112 -24.36 -0.62 2.34
CA ARG A 112 -25.52 -0.51 3.25
C ARG A 112 -25.73 0.93 3.71
N ARG A 113 -24.67 1.62 4.14
CA ARG A 113 -24.75 3.01 4.60
C ARG A 113 -25.27 3.93 3.50
N MET A 114 -24.79 3.76 2.27
CA MET A 114 -25.23 4.54 1.11
C MET A 114 -26.70 4.25 0.78
N ALA A 115 -27.12 2.98 0.77
CA ALA A 115 -28.53 2.63 0.54
C ALA A 115 -29.46 3.29 1.56
N VAL A 116 -29.09 3.29 2.84
CA VAL A 116 -29.85 3.97 3.90
C VAL A 116 -29.94 5.48 3.68
N GLN A 117 -28.89 6.12 3.16
CA GLN A 117 -28.90 7.56 2.88
C GLN A 117 -29.69 7.96 1.62
N LEU A 118 -29.93 7.03 0.70
CA LEU A 118 -30.69 7.30 -0.52
C LEU A 118 -32.18 7.06 -0.36
N VAL A 119 -32.56 6.17 0.58
CA VAL A 119 -33.95 5.74 0.79
C VAL A 119 -34.57 6.39 2.03
N GLY A 120 -33.75 6.89 2.96
CA GLY A 120 -34.19 7.66 4.13
C GLY A 120 -34.11 9.16 3.89
#